data_AF-A0A925N4N4-F1
#
_entry.id   AF-A0A925N4N4-F1
#
_cell.length_a   1.000
_cell.length_b   1.000
_cell.length_c   1.000
_cell.angle_alpha   90.00
_cell.angle_beta   90.00
_cell.angle_gamma   90.00
#
_symmetry.space_group_name_H-M   'P 1'
#
loop_
_entity.id
_entity.type
_entity.pdbx_description
1 polymer ?
#
loop_
_entity_poly.entity_id
_entity_poly.type
_entity_poly.pdbx_seq_one_letter_code
_entity_poly.pdbx_strand_id
1 'polypeptide(L)'
;MRESADTQVPGLRPSRARIPNIRKHATIAFAIGAALTLLAGFGGLIAAVAGTLAQPAFALALRVLRSSDQVDASIERVTLQRDAVALLGLWGIALVFAALLIAWPLSALLQSHGLGAAVGLSAVAGVCLIGVWRTWPLWHSIEHDGGSLVAQWHALGDADTAAWRGLTAAALVALVMAGVLVLAWPGVLTASERWIVAVLSLGLWPLCHWALQRLDAPLVHAESYAGDEADTGAATFDGDPAA
;
A
#
# COMPACT_ATOMS: atom_id res chain seq x y z
N MET A 1 -18.01 4.19 61.15
CA MET A 1 -17.02 5.24 61.47
C MET A 1 -15.63 4.58 61.41
N ARG A 2 -14.72 5.14 60.61
CA ARG A 2 -13.44 4.59 60.07
C ARG A 2 -13.66 3.66 58.86
N GLU A 3 -13.58 4.09 57.60
CA GLU A 3 -12.68 5.01 56.88
C GLU A 3 -11.26 4.44 56.64
N SER A 4 -11.02 4.21 55.34
CA SER A 4 -9.77 4.33 54.57
C SER A 4 -8.55 3.45 54.89
N ALA A 5 -8.22 2.58 53.94
CA ALA A 5 -6.84 2.37 53.48
C ALA A 5 -6.85 1.85 52.03
N ASP A 6 -7.40 2.67 51.12
CA ASP A 6 -7.14 2.56 49.69
C ASP A 6 -5.76 3.17 49.44
N THR A 7 -4.70 2.35 49.50
CA THR A 7 -3.34 2.76 49.16
C THR A 7 -3.20 2.83 47.64
N GLN A 8 -3.84 3.84 47.06
CA GLN A 8 -3.58 4.31 45.71
C GLN A 8 -2.19 4.95 45.70
N VAL A 9 -1.18 4.20 45.25
CA VAL A 9 0.20 4.70 45.08
C VAL A 9 0.19 5.83 44.04
N PRO A 10 0.43 7.10 44.41
CA PRO A 10 0.54 8.20 43.47
C PRO A 10 2.00 8.24 42.99
N GLY A 11 2.33 7.40 42.01
CA GLY A 11 3.70 7.22 41.53
C GLY A 11 3.79 7.35 40.02
N LEU A 12 4.19 8.53 39.55
CA LEU A 12 4.65 8.86 38.20
C LEU A 12 3.85 8.27 37.04
N ARG A 13 2.87 9.04 36.54
CA ARG A 13 2.64 9.02 35.08
C ARG A 13 3.94 9.53 34.46
N PRO A 14 4.67 8.72 33.65
CA PRO A 14 5.81 9.27 32.93
C PRO A 14 5.30 10.48 32.16
N SER A 15 5.95 11.63 32.37
CA SER A 15 5.73 12.82 31.56
C SER A 15 5.85 12.36 30.12
N ARG A 16 4.71 12.29 29.42
CA ARG A 16 4.64 11.98 27.99
C ARG A 16 5.26 13.17 27.27
N ALA A 17 6.58 13.23 27.27
CA ALA A 17 7.34 14.09 26.38
C ALA A 17 6.99 13.61 24.97
N ARG A 18 5.97 14.23 24.38
CA ARG A 18 5.59 14.09 22.98
C ARG A 18 6.85 14.37 22.17
N ILE A 19 7.52 13.35 21.65
CA ILE A 19 8.78 13.53 20.93
C ILE A 19 8.45 14.21 19.59
N PRO A 20 8.81 15.49 19.39
CA PRO A 20 8.44 16.25 18.18
C PRO A 20 9.17 15.77 16.91
N ASN A 21 10.02 14.75 17.00
CA ASN A 21 10.94 14.36 15.93
C ASN A 21 10.30 13.49 14.84
N ILE A 22 9.31 12.65 15.14
CA ILE A 22 8.72 11.72 14.15
C ILE A 22 7.97 12.47 13.05
N ARG A 23 7.17 13.47 13.42
CA ARG A 23 6.44 14.31 12.45
C ARG A 23 7.38 15.04 11.48
N LYS A 24 8.57 15.46 11.94
CA LYS A 24 9.60 16.06 11.08
C LYS A 24 10.11 15.08 10.02
N HIS A 25 10.35 13.83 10.40
CA HIS A 25 10.78 12.80 9.44
C HIS A 25 9.72 12.56 8.38
N ALA A 26 8.44 12.59 8.75
CA ALA A 26 7.36 12.46 7.79
C ALA A 26 7.25 13.66 6.84
N THR A 27 7.42 14.88 7.34
CA THR A 27 7.51 16.08 6.49
C THR A 27 8.69 16.01 5.52
N ILE A 28 9.85 15.53 5.97
CA ILE A 28 11.03 15.33 5.12
C ILE A 28 10.74 14.27 4.05
N ALA A 29 10.17 13.12 4.42
CA ALA A 29 9.80 12.07 3.48
C ALA A 29 8.80 12.58 2.42
N PHE A 30 7.79 13.35 2.84
CA PHE A 30 6.84 13.98 1.93
C PHE A 30 7.52 14.96 0.98
N ALA A 31 8.42 15.80 1.50
CA ALA A 31 9.18 16.76 0.68
C ALA A 31 10.10 16.05 -0.33
N ILE A 32 10.73 14.94 0.07
CA ILE A 32 11.52 14.09 -0.84
C ILE A 32 10.62 13.50 -1.92
N GLY A 33 9.45 12.95 -1.57
CA GLY A 33 8.47 12.46 -2.53
C GLY A 33 8.07 13.54 -3.54
N ALA A 34 7.74 14.74 -3.06
CA ALA A 34 7.39 15.88 -3.90
C ALA A 34 8.53 16.30 -4.85
N ALA A 35 9.76 16.37 -4.34
CA ALA A 35 10.93 16.67 -5.15
C ALA A 35 11.18 15.61 -6.24
N LEU A 36 11.02 14.33 -5.90
CA LEU A 36 11.13 13.21 -6.86
C LEU A 36 10.02 13.26 -7.92
N THR A 37 8.79 13.59 -7.54
CA THR A 37 7.69 13.77 -8.51
C THR A 37 7.98 14.90 -9.49
N LEU A 38 8.53 16.02 -9.02
CA LEU A 38 8.95 17.11 -9.92
C LEU A 38 10.12 16.69 -10.81
N LEU A 39 11.07 15.92 -10.28
CA LEU A 39 12.16 15.35 -11.06
C LEU A 39 11.66 14.40 -12.16
N ALA A 40 10.49 13.79 -12.00
CA ALA A 40 9.87 13.01 -13.06
C ALA A 40 9.39 13.84 -14.26
N GLY A 41 9.31 15.17 -14.15
CA GLY A 41 9.03 16.06 -15.29
C GLY A 41 10.08 16.02 -16.41
N PHE A 42 11.30 15.56 -16.13
CA PHE A 42 12.35 15.39 -17.14
C PHE A 42 12.07 14.23 -18.11
N GLY A 43 11.21 13.29 -17.74
CA GLY A 43 10.86 12.13 -18.54
C GLY A 43 11.92 11.02 -18.60
N GLY A 44 11.67 10.01 -19.42
CA GLY A 44 12.61 8.90 -19.66
C GLY A 44 12.98 8.13 -18.40
N LEU A 45 14.25 7.72 -18.31
CA LEU A 45 14.77 6.96 -17.16
C LEU A 45 14.70 7.76 -15.85
N ILE A 46 14.89 9.09 -15.92
CA ILE A 46 14.80 9.96 -14.74
C ILE A 46 13.39 9.87 -14.15
N ALA A 47 12.36 9.95 -14.98
CA ALA A 47 10.97 9.80 -14.54
C ALA A 47 10.63 8.40 -14.05
N ALA A 48 11.17 7.36 -14.68
CA ALA A 48 10.98 5.99 -14.20
C ALA A 48 11.54 5.82 -12.78
N VAL A 49 12.79 6.24 -12.55
CA VAL A 49 13.46 6.10 -11.25
C VAL A 49 12.84 7.02 -10.21
N ALA A 50 12.68 8.31 -10.52
CA ALA A 50 12.14 9.29 -9.59
C ALA A 50 10.67 8.99 -9.26
N GLY A 51 9.86 8.64 -10.26
CA GLY A 51 8.48 8.21 -10.08
C GLY A 51 8.36 6.96 -9.22
N THR A 52 9.22 5.95 -9.41
CA THR A 52 9.23 4.74 -8.58
C THR A 52 9.63 5.04 -7.14
N LEU A 53 10.65 5.89 -6.91
CA LEU A 53 11.12 6.26 -5.58
C LEU A 53 10.16 7.20 -4.84
N ALA A 54 9.35 7.98 -5.55
CA ALA A 54 8.36 8.87 -4.94
C ALA A 54 7.25 8.08 -4.21
N GLN A 55 6.88 6.90 -4.71
CA GLN A 55 5.78 6.11 -4.15
C GLN A 55 6.02 5.65 -2.69
N PRO A 56 7.13 4.98 -2.34
CA PRO A 56 7.39 4.64 -0.94
C PRO A 56 7.55 5.87 -0.06
N ALA A 57 8.06 6.99 -0.58
CA ALA A 57 8.20 8.23 0.18
C ALA A 57 6.84 8.81 0.60
N PHE A 58 5.86 8.85 -0.31
CA PHE A 58 4.50 9.29 0.00
C PHE A 58 3.77 8.33 0.93
N ALA A 59 3.83 7.02 0.65
CA ALA A 59 3.18 6.00 1.46
C ALA A 59 3.64 6.06 2.93
N LEU A 60 4.96 6.12 3.15
CA LEU A 60 5.53 6.20 4.50
C LEU A 60 5.22 7.52 5.19
N ALA A 61 5.31 8.64 4.47
CA ALA A 61 4.98 9.95 5.04
C ALA A 61 3.54 9.99 5.56
N LEU A 62 2.57 9.57 4.75
CA LEU A 62 1.15 9.56 5.12
C LEU A 62 0.87 8.58 6.26
N ARG A 63 1.54 7.42 6.26
CA ARG A 63 1.42 6.43 7.34
C ARG A 63 1.88 7.01 8.67
N VAL A 64 3.05 7.65 8.71
CA VAL A 64 3.57 8.30 9.93
C VAL A 64 2.71 9.48 10.36
N LEU A 65 2.12 10.24 9.43
CA LEU A 65 1.15 11.30 9.76
C LEU A 65 -0.12 10.76 10.43
N ARG A 66 -0.49 9.50 10.15
CA ARG A 66 -1.68 8.82 10.67
C ARG A 66 -1.43 8.11 12.00
N SER A 67 -0.22 7.59 12.21
CA SER A 67 0.18 6.90 13.44
C SER A 67 0.02 7.80 14.66
N SER A 68 -0.75 7.36 15.66
CA SER A 68 -0.94 8.09 16.91
C SER A 68 0.20 7.77 17.89
N ASP A 69 0.93 8.82 18.30
CA ASP A 69 2.12 8.86 19.18
C ASP A 69 2.12 7.82 20.32
N GLN A 70 2.81 6.65 20.21
CA GLN A 70 3.32 5.82 21.34
C GLN A 70 4.40 4.76 20.95
N VAL A 71 5.23 4.94 19.92
CA VAL A 71 6.27 3.95 19.55
C VAL A 71 7.69 4.51 19.74
N ASP A 72 8.60 3.68 20.23
CA ASP A 72 10.02 4.03 20.39
C ASP A 72 10.67 4.33 19.02
N ALA A 73 11.18 5.57 18.88
CA ALA A 73 11.65 6.11 17.60
C ALA A 73 12.79 5.31 16.93
N SER A 74 13.58 4.56 17.68
CA SER A 74 14.67 3.72 17.16
C SER A 74 14.13 2.44 16.51
N ILE A 75 13.17 1.77 17.15
CA ILE A 75 12.48 0.58 16.64
C ILE A 75 11.63 0.96 15.42
N GLU A 76 11.00 2.13 15.47
CA GLU A 76 10.23 2.68 14.34
C GLU A 76 11.13 2.94 13.12
N ARG A 77 12.35 3.48 13.28
CA ARG A 77 13.24 3.72 12.13
C ARG A 77 13.61 2.43 11.39
N VAL A 78 13.95 1.37 12.12
CA VAL A 78 14.36 0.08 11.51
C VAL A 78 13.18 -0.57 10.78
N THR A 79 11.97 -0.49 11.35
CA THR A 79 10.75 -0.99 10.73
C THR A 79 10.37 -0.17 9.49
N LEU A 80 10.42 1.16 9.57
CA LEU A 80 10.21 2.07 8.42
C LEU A 80 11.18 1.79 7.27
N GLN A 81 12.46 1.51 7.55
CA GLN A 81 13.43 1.19 6.50
C GLN A 81 13.13 -0.14 5.81
N ARG A 82 12.76 -1.18 6.58
CA ARG A 82 12.36 -2.47 6.00
C ARG A 82 11.11 -2.32 5.14
N ASP A 83 10.14 -1.58 5.62
CA ASP A 83 8.90 -1.29 4.88
C ASP A 83 9.18 -0.46 3.62
N ALA A 84 10.12 0.49 3.68
CA ALA A 84 10.55 1.26 2.51
C ALA A 84 11.11 0.34 1.41
N VAL A 85 11.95 -0.63 1.79
CA VAL A 85 12.52 -1.59 0.84
C VAL A 85 11.45 -2.53 0.28
N ALA A 86 10.52 -2.99 1.12
CA ALA A 86 9.41 -3.83 0.69
C ALA A 86 8.48 -3.08 -0.29
N LEU A 87 8.10 -1.85 0.04
CA LEU A 87 7.31 -0.97 -0.82
C LEU A 87 8.03 -0.67 -2.14
N LEU A 88 9.34 -0.38 -2.08
CA LEU A 88 10.13 -0.11 -3.28
C LEU A 88 10.21 -1.35 -4.18
N GLY A 89 10.40 -2.54 -3.60
CA GLY A 89 10.39 -3.80 -4.34
C GLY A 89 9.05 -4.06 -5.00
N LEU A 90 7.95 -3.86 -4.26
CA LEU A 90 6.59 -4.05 -4.78
C LEU A 90 6.27 -3.09 -5.93
N TRP A 91 6.47 -1.79 -5.73
CA TRP A 91 6.24 -0.77 -6.76
C TRP A 91 7.16 -0.98 -7.97
N GLY A 92 8.44 -1.28 -7.73
CA GLY A 92 9.42 -1.54 -8.77
C GLY A 92 9.04 -2.73 -9.65
N ILE A 93 8.69 -3.88 -9.04
CA ILE A 93 8.26 -5.08 -9.77
C ILE A 93 6.99 -4.80 -10.56
N ALA A 94 5.99 -4.17 -9.93
CA ALA A 94 4.72 -3.85 -10.58
C ALA A 94 4.92 -2.92 -11.80
N LEU A 95 5.72 -1.86 -11.66
CA LEU A 95 6.02 -0.92 -12.74
C LEU A 95 6.82 -1.57 -13.87
N VAL A 96 7.85 -2.36 -13.55
CA VAL A 96 8.64 -3.09 -14.57
C VAL A 96 7.74 -4.05 -15.33
N PHE A 97 6.93 -4.85 -14.63
CA PHE A 97 6.02 -5.79 -15.26
C PHE A 97 5.00 -5.07 -16.17
N ALA A 98 4.37 -4.00 -15.68
CA ALA A 98 3.44 -3.21 -16.47
C ALA A 98 4.13 -2.57 -17.70
N ALA A 99 5.32 -1.99 -17.53
CA ALA A 99 6.10 -1.40 -18.61
C ALA A 99 6.40 -2.43 -19.71
N LEU A 100 6.82 -3.64 -19.33
CA LEU A 100 7.09 -4.74 -20.28
C LEU A 100 5.83 -5.15 -21.04
N LEU A 101 4.69 -5.29 -20.34
CA LEU A 101 3.43 -5.67 -20.96
C LEU A 101 2.92 -4.61 -21.95
N ILE A 102 3.00 -3.32 -21.60
CA ILE A 102 2.50 -2.25 -22.47
C ILE A 102 3.49 -1.86 -23.57
N ALA A 103 4.77 -2.28 -23.48
CA ALA A 103 5.83 -1.79 -24.34
C ALA A 103 5.51 -1.90 -25.82
N TRP A 104 5.08 -3.09 -26.23
CA TRP A 104 4.72 -3.37 -27.61
C TRP A 104 3.43 -2.66 -28.06
N PRO A 105 2.26 -2.83 -27.40
CA PRO A 105 1.02 -2.20 -27.87
C PRO A 105 1.06 -0.67 -27.81
N LEU A 106 1.73 -0.08 -26.81
CA LEU A 106 1.91 1.37 -26.73
C LEU A 106 2.79 1.89 -27.88
N SER A 107 3.91 1.22 -28.16
CA SER A 107 4.77 1.59 -29.29
C SER A 107 4.05 1.43 -30.63
N ALA A 108 3.29 0.35 -30.80
CA ALA A 108 2.48 0.12 -31.99
C ALA A 108 1.41 1.21 -32.15
N LEU A 109 0.78 1.66 -31.06
CA LEU A 109 -0.21 2.73 -31.09
C LEU A 109 0.42 4.07 -31.47
N LEU A 110 1.57 4.42 -30.90
CA LEU A 110 2.30 5.66 -31.21
C LEU A 110 2.82 5.72 -32.65
N GLN A 111 3.07 4.57 -33.29
CA GLN A 111 3.55 4.52 -34.67
C GLN A 111 2.42 4.43 -35.70
N SER A 112 1.39 3.61 -35.43
CA SER A 112 0.35 3.29 -36.41
C SER A 112 -0.93 4.12 -36.25
N HIS A 113 -1.16 4.68 -35.06
CA HIS A 113 -2.41 5.36 -34.68
C HIS A 113 -3.67 4.51 -34.96
N GLY A 114 -3.53 3.19 -35.01
CA GLY A 114 -4.59 2.26 -35.42
C GLY A 114 -5.45 1.75 -34.27
N LEU A 115 -6.72 1.44 -34.57
CA LEU A 115 -7.68 0.90 -33.61
C LEU A 115 -7.23 -0.43 -32.99
N GLY A 116 -6.57 -1.30 -33.77
CA GLY A 116 -6.07 -2.59 -33.26
C GLY A 116 -5.05 -2.45 -32.12
N ALA A 117 -4.14 -1.48 -32.23
CA ALA A 117 -3.16 -1.19 -31.19
C ALA A 117 -3.82 -0.58 -29.94
N ALA A 118 -4.84 0.26 -30.12
CA ALA A 118 -5.63 0.80 -29.02
C ALA A 118 -6.39 -0.30 -28.27
N VAL A 119 -7.02 -1.23 -28.99
CA VAL A 119 -7.68 -2.41 -28.38
C VAL A 119 -6.66 -3.26 -27.64
N GLY A 120 -5.51 -3.56 -28.25
CA GLY A 120 -4.43 -4.32 -27.59
C GLY A 120 -3.93 -3.65 -26.31
N LEU A 121 -3.70 -2.34 -26.35
CA LEU A 121 -3.28 -1.57 -25.17
C LEU A 121 -4.35 -1.58 -24.07
N SER A 122 -5.63 -1.44 -24.45
CA SER A 122 -6.75 -1.49 -23.49
C SER A 122 -6.89 -2.87 -22.83
N ALA A 123 -6.68 -3.95 -23.59
CA ALA A 123 -6.71 -5.31 -23.07
C ALA A 123 -5.56 -5.54 -22.07
N VAL A 124 -4.35 -5.10 -22.41
CA VAL A 124 -3.20 -5.17 -21.50
C VAL A 124 -3.42 -4.33 -20.24
N ALA A 125 -3.95 -3.12 -20.37
CA ALA A 125 -4.30 -2.29 -19.22
C ALA A 125 -5.34 -2.98 -18.31
N GLY A 126 -6.33 -3.66 -18.90
CA GLY A 126 -7.29 -4.50 -18.18
C GLY A 126 -6.62 -5.67 -17.44
N VAL A 127 -5.68 -6.37 -18.08
CA VAL A 127 -4.91 -7.45 -17.44
C VAL A 127 -4.08 -6.93 -16.27
N CYS A 128 -3.40 -5.78 -16.43
CA CYS A 128 -2.68 -5.14 -15.33
C CYS A 128 -3.63 -4.80 -14.18
N LEU A 129 -4.80 -4.22 -14.48
CA LEU A 129 -5.80 -3.88 -13.47
C LEU A 129 -6.30 -5.12 -12.72
N ILE A 130 -6.57 -6.22 -13.43
CA ILE A 130 -6.97 -7.50 -12.83
C ILE A 130 -5.85 -8.06 -11.95
N GLY A 131 -4.60 -8.00 -12.40
CA GLY A 131 -3.44 -8.44 -11.60
C GLY A 131 -3.30 -7.65 -10.30
N VAL A 132 -3.45 -6.32 -10.37
CA VAL A 132 -3.45 -5.45 -9.19
C VAL A 132 -4.66 -5.73 -8.30
N TRP A 133 -5.85 -5.92 -8.87
CA TRP A 133 -7.06 -6.26 -8.11
C TRP A 133 -6.92 -7.60 -7.38
N ARG A 134 -6.33 -8.61 -8.01
CA ARG A 134 -6.12 -9.91 -7.37
C ARG A 134 -5.08 -9.86 -6.24
N THR A 135 -4.18 -8.89 -6.28
CA THR A 135 -3.14 -8.64 -5.28
C THR A 135 -3.49 -7.50 -4.32
N TRP A 136 -4.71 -6.95 -4.37
CA TRP A 136 -5.10 -5.81 -3.53
C TRP A 136 -4.86 -5.99 -2.02
N PRO A 137 -5.10 -7.17 -1.40
CA PRO A 137 -4.88 -7.32 0.04
C PRO A 137 -3.39 -7.16 0.43
N LEU A 138 -2.48 -7.50 -0.50
CA LEU A 138 -1.05 -7.28 -0.33
C LEU A 138 -0.69 -5.80 -0.39
N TRP A 139 -1.24 -5.06 -1.36
CA TRP A 139 -1.05 -3.61 -1.45
C TRP A 139 -1.56 -2.91 -0.19
N HIS A 140 -2.75 -3.29 0.28
CA HIS A 140 -3.33 -2.72 1.48
C HIS A 140 -2.50 -3.01 2.73
N SER A 141 -2.13 -4.27 2.98
CA SER A 141 -1.39 -4.65 4.19
C SER A 141 0.01 -4.01 4.27
N ILE A 142 0.76 -3.97 3.16
CA ILE A 142 2.10 -3.35 3.14
C ILE A 142 1.98 -1.84 3.37
N GLU A 143 0.98 -1.20 2.76
CA GLU A 143 0.83 0.25 2.80
C GLU A 143 0.19 0.76 4.10
N HIS A 144 -0.70 -0.04 4.70
CA HIS A 144 -1.41 0.28 5.94
C HIS A 144 -0.66 -0.19 7.18
N ASP A 145 -0.31 -1.48 7.26
CA ASP A 145 0.20 -2.14 8.47
C ASP A 145 1.73 -2.18 8.51
N GLY A 146 2.38 -2.25 7.34
CA GLY A 146 3.81 -2.53 7.25
C GLY A 146 4.15 -3.98 7.63
N GLY A 147 5.43 -4.34 7.55
CA GLY A 147 5.91 -5.68 7.95
C GLY A 147 6.34 -6.59 6.80
N SER A 148 6.39 -7.90 7.08
CA SER A 148 6.99 -8.88 6.18
C SER A 148 6.11 -9.20 4.98
N LEU A 149 6.62 -8.89 3.79
CA LEU A 149 6.00 -9.19 2.49
C LEU A 149 5.70 -10.69 2.31
N VAL A 150 6.56 -11.56 2.86
CA VAL A 150 6.40 -13.02 2.78
C VAL A 150 5.24 -13.50 3.65
N ALA A 151 5.08 -12.94 4.86
CA ALA A 151 3.98 -13.31 5.75
C ALA A 151 2.62 -12.90 5.15
N GLN A 152 2.57 -11.70 4.56
CA GLN A 152 1.37 -11.16 3.92
C GLN A 152 1.03 -11.89 2.61
N TRP A 153 2.04 -12.35 1.86
CA TRP A 153 1.82 -13.20 0.68
C TRP A 153 1.17 -14.54 1.05
N HIS A 154 1.59 -15.16 2.16
CA HIS A 154 0.97 -16.41 2.62
C HIS A 154 -0.48 -16.21 3.09
N ALA A 155 -0.78 -15.09 3.75
CA ALA A 155 -2.15 -14.74 4.17
C ALA A 155 -3.09 -14.40 2.99
N LEU A 156 -2.56 -14.19 1.78
CA LEU A 156 -3.34 -13.86 0.59
C LEU A 156 -4.26 -15.01 0.12
N GLY A 157 -3.94 -16.25 0.52
CA GLY A 157 -4.74 -17.43 0.21
C GLY A 157 -6.09 -17.46 0.92
N ASP A 158 -6.15 -16.84 2.10
CA ASP A 158 -7.31 -16.90 3.01
C ASP A 158 -8.17 -15.62 2.96
N ALA A 159 -7.70 -14.58 2.25
CA ALA A 159 -8.38 -13.29 2.16
C ALA A 159 -9.47 -13.28 1.08
N ASP A 160 -10.65 -12.73 1.42
CA ASP A 160 -11.72 -12.54 0.44
C ASP A 160 -11.30 -11.51 -0.63
N THR A 161 -11.02 -12.02 -1.82
CA THR A 161 -10.50 -11.24 -2.96
C THR A 161 -11.62 -10.66 -3.83
N ALA A 162 -12.89 -10.98 -3.55
CA ALA A 162 -14.03 -10.62 -4.40
C ALA A 162 -14.75 -9.33 -3.99
N ALA A 163 -14.29 -8.62 -2.96
CA ALA A 163 -14.91 -7.37 -2.54
C ALA A 163 -14.74 -6.26 -3.59
N TRP A 164 -15.81 -5.52 -3.90
CA TRP A 164 -15.83 -4.31 -4.74
C TRP A 164 -14.77 -3.27 -4.32
N ARG A 165 -14.35 -3.30 -3.06
CA ARG A 165 -13.33 -2.43 -2.46
C ARG A 165 -11.94 -2.68 -3.06
N GLY A 166 -11.65 -3.93 -3.43
CA GLY A 166 -10.41 -4.27 -4.12
C GLY A 166 -10.30 -3.62 -5.50
N LEU A 167 -11.42 -3.40 -6.20
CA LEU A 167 -11.40 -2.72 -7.49
C LEU A 167 -11.04 -1.23 -7.32
N THR A 168 -11.58 -0.56 -6.30
CA THR A 168 -11.22 0.83 -5.98
C THR A 168 -9.73 0.96 -5.68
N ALA A 169 -9.18 0.07 -4.85
CA ALA A 169 -7.76 0.06 -4.56
C ALA A 169 -6.91 -0.18 -5.82
N ALA A 170 -7.33 -1.15 -6.65
CA ALA A 170 -6.64 -1.44 -7.89
C ALA A 170 -6.66 -0.25 -8.86
N ALA A 171 -7.78 0.48 -8.94
CA ALA A 171 -7.89 1.68 -9.75
C ALA A 171 -6.94 2.80 -9.26
N LEU A 172 -6.81 2.98 -7.94
CA LEU A 172 -5.88 3.97 -7.36
C LEU A 172 -4.42 3.62 -7.66
N VAL A 173 -4.03 2.35 -7.46
CA VAL A 173 -2.67 1.88 -7.77
C VAL A 173 -2.39 1.97 -9.27
N ALA A 174 -3.33 1.52 -10.11
CA ALA A 174 -3.21 1.61 -11.57
C ALA A 174 -3.08 3.06 -12.05
N LEU A 175 -3.80 4.01 -11.42
CA LEU A 175 -3.70 5.43 -11.76
C LEU A 175 -2.31 6.00 -11.45
N VAL A 176 -1.73 5.63 -10.31
CA VAL A 176 -0.36 6.01 -9.97
C VAL A 176 0.64 5.38 -10.94
N MET A 177 0.51 4.09 -11.22
CA MET A 177 1.38 3.39 -12.19
C MET A 177 1.29 4.03 -13.58
N ALA A 178 0.09 4.32 -14.05
CA ALA A 178 -0.13 5.00 -15.32
C ALA A 178 0.53 6.37 -15.36
N GLY A 179 0.43 7.16 -14.27
CA GLY A 179 1.11 8.45 -14.17
C GLY A 179 2.64 8.34 -14.30
N VAL A 180 3.26 7.37 -13.60
CA VAL A 180 4.71 7.12 -13.72
C VAL A 180 5.07 6.68 -15.13
N LEU A 181 4.32 5.74 -15.72
CA LEU A 181 4.59 5.24 -17.07
C LEU A 181 4.41 6.33 -18.12
N VAL A 182 3.37 7.16 -18.04
CA VAL A 182 3.15 8.30 -18.96
C VAL A 182 4.27 9.33 -18.89
N LEU A 183 4.78 9.63 -17.69
CA LEU A 183 5.93 10.53 -17.54
C LEU A 183 7.22 9.90 -18.08
N ALA A 184 7.42 8.60 -17.86
CA ALA A 184 8.63 7.89 -18.27
C ALA A 184 8.69 7.55 -19.76
N TRP A 185 7.55 7.28 -20.40
CA TRP A 185 7.50 6.74 -21.75
C TRP A 185 7.81 7.81 -22.81
N PRO A 186 8.78 7.58 -23.70
CA PRO A 186 9.12 8.53 -24.75
C PRO A 186 7.99 8.62 -25.79
N GLY A 187 7.71 9.82 -26.28
CA GLY A 187 6.75 10.06 -27.36
C GLY A 187 5.28 10.13 -26.95
N VAL A 188 4.93 9.91 -25.68
CA VAL A 188 3.55 10.08 -25.17
C VAL A 188 3.23 11.55 -24.90
N LEU A 189 4.16 12.27 -24.28
CA LEU A 189 3.99 13.67 -23.88
C LEU A 189 5.06 14.56 -24.53
N THR A 190 4.67 15.77 -24.90
CA THR A 190 5.59 16.87 -25.18
C THR A 190 6.31 17.33 -23.90
N ALA A 191 7.35 18.14 -24.04
CA ALA A 191 8.11 18.64 -22.90
C ALA A 191 7.23 19.46 -21.93
N SER A 192 6.31 20.28 -22.44
CA SER A 192 5.42 21.11 -21.61
C SER A 192 4.37 20.27 -20.87
N GLU A 193 3.77 19.29 -21.54
CA GLU A 193 2.78 18.38 -20.95
C GLU A 193 3.39 17.53 -19.84
N ARG A 194 4.65 17.10 -19.97
CA ARG A 194 5.36 16.37 -18.89
C ARG A 194 5.38 17.17 -17.59
N TRP A 195 5.68 18.46 -17.65
CA TRP A 195 5.69 19.31 -16.46
C TRP A 195 4.29 19.52 -15.88
N ILE A 196 3.27 19.67 -16.73
CA ILE A 196 1.87 19.75 -16.28
C ILE A 196 1.49 18.47 -15.54
N VAL A 197 1.76 17.30 -16.14
CA VAL A 197 1.46 16.00 -15.52
C VAL A 197 2.26 15.81 -14.22
N ALA A 198 3.54 16.20 -14.18
CA ALA A 198 4.35 16.15 -12.96
C ALA A 198 3.77 17.02 -11.84
N VAL A 199 3.32 18.23 -12.15
CA VAL A 199 2.66 19.13 -11.17
C VAL A 199 1.32 18.56 -10.71
N LEU A 200 0.49 18.02 -11.61
CA LEU A 200 -0.76 17.36 -11.23
C LEU A 200 -0.50 16.15 -10.32
N SER A 201 0.59 15.42 -10.59
CA SER A 201 1.01 14.24 -9.83
C SER A 201 1.42 14.56 -8.40
N LEU A 202 1.89 15.79 -8.12
CA LEU A 202 2.20 16.24 -6.74
C LEU A 202 0.99 16.16 -5.81
N GLY A 203 -0.22 16.43 -6.32
CA GLY A 203 -1.45 16.29 -5.55
C GLY A 203 -2.07 14.92 -5.68
N LEU A 204 -2.07 14.37 -6.91
CA LEU A 204 -2.79 13.15 -7.22
C LEU A 204 -2.19 11.91 -6.54
N TRP A 205 -0.87 11.72 -6.59
CA TRP A 205 -0.22 10.54 -6.02
C TRP A 205 -0.40 10.44 -4.50
N PRO A 206 -0.11 11.48 -3.68
CA PRO A 206 -0.37 11.39 -2.25
C PRO A 206 -1.85 11.26 -1.93
N LEU A 207 -2.76 11.82 -2.73
CA LEU A 207 -4.20 11.61 -2.56
C LEU A 207 -4.59 10.14 -2.79
N CYS A 208 -4.03 9.48 -3.81
CA CYS A 208 -4.23 8.05 -4.05
C CYS A 208 -3.75 7.19 -2.89
N HIS A 209 -2.53 7.43 -2.39
CA HIS A 209 -1.99 6.73 -1.23
C HIS A 209 -2.85 6.96 0.03
N TRP A 210 -3.27 8.20 0.26
CA TRP A 210 -4.14 8.53 1.38
C TRP A 210 -5.50 7.83 1.28
N ALA A 211 -6.10 7.78 0.10
CA ALA A 211 -7.36 7.08 -0.13
C ALA A 211 -7.20 5.56 0.06
N LEU A 212 -6.09 4.99 -0.41
CA LEU A 212 -5.76 3.57 -0.25
C LEU A 212 -5.56 3.18 1.22
N GLN A 213 -4.90 4.04 2.00
CA GLN A 213 -4.72 3.87 3.45
C GLN A 213 -6.00 4.07 4.28
N ARG A 214 -7.08 4.58 3.68
CA ARG A 214 -8.38 4.79 4.33
C ARG A 214 -9.39 3.68 4.05
N LEU A 215 -9.10 2.79 3.12
CA LEU A 215 -9.92 1.59 2.94
C LEU A 215 -9.79 0.74 4.22
N ASP A 216 -10.89 0.38 4.87
CA ASP A 216 -10.91 -0.63 5.94
C ASP A 216 -10.27 -1.96 5.51
N ALA A 217 -9.70 -2.68 6.47
CA ALA A 217 -9.00 -3.93 6.26
C ALA A 217 -9.82 -4.99 5.48
N PRO A 218 -9.15 -5.90 4.75
CA PRO A 218 -9.77 -7.10 4.20
C PRO A 218 -10.46 -7.89 5.31
N LEU A 219 -11.67 -8.38 5.04
CA LEU A 219 -12.30 -9.35 5.92
C LEU A 219 -11.50 -10.65 5.84
N VAL A 220 -10.85 -11.03 6.94
CA VAL A 220 -10.30 -12.36 7.10
C VAL A 220 -11.46 -13.25 7.52
N HIS A 221 -11.81 -14.24 6.70
CA HIS A 221 -12.86 -15.21 7.05
C HIS A 221 -12.37 -16.05 8.21
N ALA A 222 -12.74 -15.67 9.43
CA ALA A 222 -12.46 -16.40 10.67
C ALA A 222 -13.36 -17.65 10.82
N GLU A 223 -13.68 -18.35 9.72
CA GLU A 223 -14.69 -19.42 9.74
C GLU A 223 -14.13 -20.84 9.97
N SER A 224 -12.82 -21.06 10.00
CA SER A 224 -12.27 -22.43 10.09
C SER A 224 -11.83 -22.91 11.49
N TYR A 225 -12.17 -22.21 12.59
CA TYR A 225 -11.86 -22.69 13.95
C TYR A 225 -13.07 -22.85 14.88
N ALA A 226 -14.23 -22.29 14.53
CA ALA A 226 -15.45 -22.47 15.35
C ALA A 226 -16.22 -23.76 15.02
N GLY A 227 -15.84 -24.49 13.96
CA GLY A 227 -16.51 -25.71 13.52
C GLY A 227 -16.01 -27.00 14.16
N ASP A 228 -14.84 -27.00 14.81
CA ASP A 228 -14.24 -28.23 15.38
C ASP A 228 -14.54 -28.40 16.88
N GLU A 229 -14.74 -27.30 17.63
CA GLU A 229 -15.14 -27.37 19.04
C GLU A 229 -16.62 -27.74 19.26
N ALA A 230 -17.47 -27.59 18.24
CA ALA A 230 -18.90 -27.89 18.36
C ALA A 230 -19.24 -29.39 18.20
N ASP A 231 -18.33 -30.21 17.65
CA ASP A 231 -18.55 -31.66 17.45
C ASP A 231 -17.87 -32.54 18.52
N THR A 232 -16.97 -31.98 19.34
CA THR A 232 -16.31 -32.76 20.42
C THR A 232 -17.10 -32.80 21.74
N GLY A 233 -18.24 -32.12 21.83
CA GLY A 233 -19.02 -31.98 23.08
C GLY A 233 -20.19 -32.95 23.28
N ALA A 234 -20.53 -33.80 22.30
CA ALA A 234 -21.75 -34.62 22.34
C ALA A 234 -21.53 -36.14 22.53
N ALA A 235 -20.35 -36.55 23.02
CA ALA A 235 -20.14 -37.91 23.51
C ALA A 235 -20.10 -37.91 25.05
N THR A 236 -21.23 -37.57 25.67
CA THR A 236 -21.45 -37.83 27.09
C THR A 236 -21.40 -39.33 27.33
N PHE A 237 -20.29 -39.73 27.95
CA PHE A 237 -20.08 -40.94 28.73
C PHE A 237 -21.33 -41.29 29.55
N ASP A 238 -22.07 -42.32 29.13
CA ASP A 238 -23.03 -43.02 29.98
C ASP A 238 -22.41 -44.35 30.38
N GLY A 239 -21.65 -44.30 31.47
CA GLY A 239 -21.24 -45.48 32.20
C GLY A 239 -22.18 -45.63 33.39
N ASP A 240 -22.98 -46.70 33.40
CA ASP A 240 -23.64 -47.14 34.62
C ASP A 240 -22.90 -48.37 35.19
N PRO A 241 -22.40 -48.31 36.44
CA PRO A 241 -21.76 -49.43 37.10
C PRO A 241 -22.77 -50.33 37.84
N ALA A 242 -22.70 -51.64 37.51
CA ALA A 242 -22.97 -52.79 38.37
C ALA A 242 -24.36 -52.97 39.05
N ALA A 243 -25.07 -54.02 38.62
CA ALA A 243 -25.65 -55.05 39.50
C ALA A 243 -25.82 -56.37 38.71
#